data_AF-A0A821V5C7-F1
#
_entry.id   AF-A0A821V5C7-F1
#
_cell.length_a   1.000
_cell.length_b   1.000
_cell.length_c   1.000
_cell.angle_alpha   90.00
_cell.angle_beta   90.00
_cell.angle_gamma   90.00
#
_symmetry.space_group_name_H-M   'P 1'
#
loop_
_entity.id
_entity.type
_entity.pdbx_description
1 polymer ?
#
loop_
_entity_poly.entity_id
_entity_poly.type
_entity_poly.pdbx_seq_one_letter_code
_entity_poly.pdbx_strand_id
1 'polypeptide(L)'
;MKAIIFIVLLVCLQLQAKDLILGTRINNLLISTQKVVFSGIPLIRRDKDYVYTDSKQRIIKGVIARDLSRTDAEVTVTAGGVGETHITLHLRSARGEGLNYLILIFSQNK
;
A
#
# COMPACT_ATOMS: atom_id res chain seq x y z
N MET A 1 12.67 -36.94 4.62
CA MET A 1 13.02 -35.79 5.49
C MET A 1 13.73 -34.65 4.74
N LYS A 2 14.85 -34.89 4.03
CA LYS A 2 15.60 -33.82 3.33
C LYS A 2 14.76 -33.03 2.30
N ALA A 3 13.91 -33.72 1.53
CA ALA A 3 13.02 -33.08 0.55
C ALA A 3 11.95 -32.17 1.20
N ILE A 4 11.37 -32.58 2.34
CA ILE A 4 10.35 -31.80 3.05
C ILE A 4 10.96 -30.51 3.59
N ILE A 5 12.16 -30.57 4.15
CA ILE A 5 12.90 -29.40 4.64
C ILE A 5 13.20 -28.44 3.47
N PHE A 6 13.58 -28.97 2.31
CA PHE A 6 13.88 -28.16 1.13
C PHE A 6 12.64 -27.45 0.56
N ILE A 7 11.48 -28.12 0.56
CA ILE A 7 10.20 -27.54 0.11
C ILE A 7 9.74 -26.43 1.07
N VAL A 8 9.85 -26.64 2.39
CA VAL A 8 9.52 -25.61 3.39
C VAL A 8 10.44 -24.40 3.26
N LEU A 9 11.73 -24.61 3.03
CA LEU A 9 12.70 -23.52 2.83
C LEU A 9 12.39 -22.72 1.56
N LEU A 10 11.98 -23.37 0.47
CA LEU A 10 11.64 -22.71 -0.79
C LEU A 10 10.38 -21.84 -0.68
N VAL A 11 9.37 -22.29 0.08
CA VAL A 11 8.12 -21.54 0.32
C VAL A 11 8.38 -20.30 1.19
N CYS A 12 9.28 -20.37 2.18
CA CYS A 12 9.63 -19.21 3.00
C CYS A 12 10.34 -18.08 2.23
N LEU A 13 10.94 -18.37 1.06
CA LEU A 13 11.68 -17.38 0.26
C LEU A 13 10.78 -16.53 -0.65
N GLN A 14 9.47 -16.80 -0.72
CA GLN A 14 8.53 -16.10 -1.62
C GLN A 14 7.80 -14.91 -0.97
N LEU A 15 8.22 -14.45 0.22
CA LEU A 15 7.60 -13.29 0.87
C LEU A 15 8.15 -11.97 0.30
N GLN A 16 7.63 -11.53 -0.85
CA GLN A 16 7.90 -10.20 -1.41
C GLN A 16 6.70 -9.27 -1.22
N ALA A 17 6.82 -8.34 -0.28
CA ALA A 17 5.81 -7.28 -0.10
C ALA A 17 5.99 -6.18 -1.15
N LYS A 18 4.93 -5.79 -1.85
CA LYS A 18 4.98 -4.66 -2.78
C LYS A 18 4.55 -3.37 -2.07
N ASP A 19 5.56 -2.62 -1.64
CA ASP A 19 5.39 -1.25 -1.13
C ASP A 19 5.34 -0.25 -2.30
N LEU A 20 4.48 0.77 -2.19
CA LEU A 20 4.45 1.92 -3.10
C LEU A 20 5.00 3.15 -2.38
N ILE A 21 6.03 3.78 -2.94
CA ILE A 21 6.61 5.02 -2.43
C ILE A 21 6.65 6.03 -3.57
N LEU A 22 6.04 7.19 -3.35
CA LEU A 22 5.97 8.28 -4.32
C LEU A 22 6.45 9.58 -3.67
N GLY A 23 7.20 10.37 -4.41
CA GLY A 23 7.71 11.67 -3.94
C GLY A 23 8.70 11.53 -2.79
N THR A 24 8.66 12.49 -1.85
CA THR A 24 9.60 12.55 -0.73
C THR A 24 8.89 12.79 0.60
N ARG A 25 9.40 12.13 1.65
CA ARG A 25 9.00 12.35 3.05
C ARG A 25 9.88 13.38 3.78
N ILE A 26 11.00 13.77 3.18
CA ILE A 26 12.02 14.60 3.85
C ILE A 26 11.49 16.03 4.00
N ASN A 27 11.57 16.57 5.21
CA ASN A 27 11.10 17.92 5.57
C ASN A 27 9.61 18.19 5.24
N ASN A 28 8.80 17.14 5.18
CA ASN A 28 7.37 17.22 4.92
C ASN A 28 6.57 16.81 6.15
N LEU A 29 5.39 17.41 6.31
CA LEU A 29 4.44 17.13 7.38
C LEU A 29 3.59 15.91 7.00
N LEU A 30 3.48 14.94 7.91
CA LEU A 30 2.51 13.85 7.80
C LEU A 30 1.11 14.42 8.01
N ILE A 31 0.26 14.39 6.97
CA ILE A 31 -1.08 14.98 6.98
C ILE A 31 -2.20 13.96 7.04
N SER A 32 -1.93 12.71 6.68
CA SER A 32 -2.91 11.61 6.77
C SER A 32 -2.20 10.29 7.01
N THR A 33 -2.81 9.49 7.90
CA THR A 33 -2.41 8.13 8.20
C THR A 33 -3.67 7.28 8.15
N GLN A 34 -3.77 6.40 7.17
CA GLN A 34 -4.91 5.50 7.03
C GLN A 34 -4.45 4.05 6.94
N LYS A 35 -5.09 3.19 7.72
CA LYS A 35 -4.95 1.74 7.57
C LYS A 35 -6.11 1.19 6.73
N VAL A 36 -5.79 0.45 5.68
CA VAL A 36 -6.76 -0.22 4.80
C VAL A 36 -6.66 -1.72 5.03
N VAL A 37 -7.62 -2.28 5.77
CA VAL A 37 -7.62 -3.68 6.17
C VAL A 37 -8.87 -4.38 5.67
N PHE A 38 -8.67 -5.50 4.99
CA PHE A 38 -9.72 -6.34 4.46
C PHE A 38 -9.32 -7.81 4.60
N SER A 39 -10.21 -8.64 5.15
CA SER A 39 -9.97 -10.09 5.29
C SER A 39 -9.86 -10.79 3.92
N GLY A 40 -9.10 -11.88 3.81
CA GLY A 40 -9.08 -12.68 2.58
C GLY A 40 -10.38 -13.49 2.40
N ILE A 41 -10.77 -13.73 1.15
CA ILE A 41 -11.78 -14.76 0.82
C ILE A 41 -11.08 -15.79 -0.09
N PRO A 42 -11.13 -17.09 0.22
CA PRO A 42 -10.53 -18.12 -0.61
C PRO A 42 -10.95 -18.00 -2.07
N LEU A 43 -10.00 -18.17 -2.99
CA LEU A 43 -10.19 -18.12 -4.45
C LEU A 43 -10.67 -16.79 -5.05
N ILE A 44 -10.95 -15.77 -4.23
CA ILE A 44 -11.40 -14.45 -4.68
C ILE A 44 -10.28 -13.44 -4.47
N ARG A 45 -10.14 -12.53 -5.44
CA ARG A 45 -9.27 -11.34 -5.34
C ARG A 45 -10.10 -10.17 -4.84
N ARG A 46 -9.51 -9.34 -3.97
CA ARG A 46 -10.12 -8.09 -3.51
C ARG A 46 -9.54 -6.93 -4.31
N ASP A 47 -10.43 -6.06 -4.79
CA ASP A 47 -10.09 -4.81 -5.44
C ASP A 47 -10.80 -3.67 -4.68
N LYS A 48 -10.04 -2.68 -4.23
CA LYS A 48 -10.54 -1.57 -3.40
C LYS A 48 -9.84 -0.27 -3.73
N ASP A 49 -10.62 0.79 -3.86
CA ASP A 49 -10.11 2.14 -4.04
C ASP A 49 -10.02 2.87 -2.70
N TYR A 50 -8.91 3.56 -2.49
CA TYR A 50 -8.72 4.51 -1.42
C TYR A 50 -8.58 5.90 -2.04
N VAL A 51 -9.47 6.81 -1.66
CA VAL A 51 -9.46 8.20 -2.13
C VAL A 51 -9.07 9.09 -0.97
N TYR A 52 -8.10 9.98 -1.22
CA TYR A 52 -7.75 11.05 -0.31
C TYR A 52 -7.84 12.39 -1.01
N THR A 53 -8.50 13.35 -0.35
CA THR A 53 -8.58 14.74 -0.78
C THR A 53 -8.30 15.63 0.42
N ASP A 54 -7.32 16.54 0.31
CA ASP A 54 -7.00 17.45 1.40
C ASP A 54 -8.00 18.61 1.45
N SER A 55 -8.69 18.77 2.59
CA SER A 55 -9.65 19.85 2.81
C SER A 55 -9.01 21.24 2.85
N LYS A 56 -7.71 21.32 3.17
CA LYS A 56 -6.94 22.57 3.22
C LYS A 56 -6.21 22.86 1.90
N GLN A 57 -6.48 22.08 0.85
CA GLN A 57 -5.85 22.21 -0.48
C GLN A 57 -4.31 22.24 -0.44
N ARG A 58 -3.70 21.52 0.51
CA ARG A 58 -2.26 21.40 0.59
C ARG A 58 -1.76 20.43 -0.48
N ILE A 59 -0.62 20.76 -1.07
CA ILE A 59 0.01 19.94 -2.11
C ILE A 59 0.67 18.71 -1.49
N ILE A 60 0.28 17.54 -1.98
CA ILE A 60 0.89 16.26 -1.61
C ILE A 60 2.33 16.24 -2.12
N LYS A 61 3.28 16.00 -1.23
CA LYS A 61 4.73 15.92 -1.52
C LYS A 61 5.27 14.49 -1.43
N GLY A 62 4.60 13.61 -0.72
CA GLY A 62 4.97 12.22 -0.65
C GLY A 62 3.81 11.32 -0.26
N VAL A 63 3.82 10.10 -0.79
CA VAL A 63 2.85 9.06 -0.43
C VAL A 63 3.60 7.76 -0.21
N ILE A 64 3.28 7.07 0.87
CA ILE A 64 3.81 5.74 1.17
C ILE A 64 2.63 4.83 1.42
N ALA A 65 2.43 3.82 0.57
CA ALA A 65 1.53 2.70 0.85
C ALA A 65 2.39 1.47 1.16
N ARG A 66 2.47 1.11 2.43
CA ARG A 66 3.25 -0.03 2.92
C ARG A 66 2.35 -1.22 3.17
N ASP A 67 2.71 -2.38 2.64
CA ASP A 67 2.02 -3.62 2.98
C ASP A 67 2.52 -4.13 4.34
N LEU A 68 1.61 -4.21 5.30
CA LEU A 68 1.90 -4.70 6.65
C LEU A 68 1.79 -6.22 6.77
N SER A 69 1.08 -6.89 5.87
CA SER A 69 0.93 -8.35 5.86
C SER A 69 1.98 -9.06 5.01
N ARG A 70 2.79 -8.31 4.25
CA ARG A 70 3.84 -8.84 3.35
C ARG A 70 3.29 -9.89 2.37
N THR A 71 2.19 -9.51 1.74
CA THR A 71 1.45 -10.26 0.73
C THR A 71 1.88 -9.85 -0.68
N ASP A 72 1.42 -10.61 -1.68
CA ASP A 72 1.56 -10.26 -3.11
C ASP A 72 0.51 -9.24 -3.57
N ALA A 73 0.01 -8.43 -2.63
CA ALA A 73 -0.92 -7.36 -2.95
C ALA A 73 -0.20 -6.23 -3.70
N GLU A 74 -0.94 -5.50 -4.53
CA GLU A 74 -0.44 -4.44 -5.39
C GLU A 74 -1.20 -3.15 -5.13
N VAL A 75 -0.50 -2.03 -5.23
CA VAL A 75 -1.09 -0.70 -5.15
C VAL A 75 -0.65 0.13 -6.35
N THR A 76 -1.62 0.75 -7.02
CA THR A 76 -1.39 1.66 -8.14
C THR A 76 -2.08 2.99 -7.91
N VAL A 77 -1.54 4.06 -8.48
CA VAL A 77 -2.22 5.36 -8.51
C VAL A 77 -3.13 5.39 -9.72
N THR A 78 -4.42 5.70 -9.52
CA THR A 78 -5.40 5.81 -10.61
C THR A 78 -5.78 7.24 -10.92
N ALA A 79 -5.66 8.16 -9.95
CA ALA A 79 -5.90 9.59 -10.14
C ALA A 79 -5.10 10.44 -9.15
N GLY A 80 -4.80 11.68 -9.53
CA GLY A 80 -4.05 12.64 -8.71
C GLY A 80 -2.62 12.20 -8.44
N GLY A 81 -2.08 12.53 -7.26
CA GLY A 81 -0.76 12.09 -6.84
C GLY A 81 0.10 13.16 -6.18
N VAL A 82 1.41 12.97 -6.25
CA VAL A 82 2.39 13.96 -5.78
C VAL A 82 2.35 15.18 -6.70
N GLY A 83 2.23 16.37 -6.13
CA GLY A 83 2.01 17.62 -6.86
C GLY A 83 0.54 18.06 -6.89
N GLU A 84 -0.38 17.18 -6.55
CA GLU A 84 -1.82 17.45 -6.51
C GLU A 84 -2.33 17.58 -5.05
N THR A 85 -3.58 18.00 -4.89
CA THR A 85 -4.28 18.08 -3.58
C THR A 85 -5.09 16.82 -3.24
N HIS A 86 -5.16 15.88 -4.18
CA HIS A 86 -5.89 14.63 -4.05
C HIS A 86 -5.09 13.47 -4.66
N ILE A 87 -5.38 12.27 -4.19
CA ILE A 87 -4.84 11.02 -4.75
C ILE A 87 -5.85 9.90 -4.60
N THR A 88 -5.99 9.09 -5.64
CA THR A 88 -6.72 7.83 -5.61
C THR A 88 -5.75 6.68 -5.81
N LEU A 89 -5.77 5.76 -4.85
CA LEU A 89 -4.99 4.52 -4.87
C LEU A 89 -5.93 3.35 -5.12
N HIS A 90 -5.61 2.52 -6.10
CA HIS A 90 -6.27 1.24 -6.33
C HIS A 90 -5.44 0.13 -5.68
N LEU A 91 -6.01 -0.55 -4.70
CA LEU A 91 -5.40 -1.65 -3.96
C LEU A 91 -6.01 -2.97 -4.43
N ARG A 92 -5.14 -3.91 -4.79
CA ARG A 92 -5.51 -5.23 -5.29
C ARG A 92 -4.82 -6.32 -4.51
N SER A 93 -5.55 -7.30 -3.99
CA SER A 93 -4.96 -8.43 -3.27
C SER A 93 -4.51 -9.55 -4.23
N ALA A 94 -3.67 -10.45 -3.73
CA ALA A 94 -3.56 -11.77 -4.34
C ALA A 94 -4.83 -12.59 -4.07
N ARG A 95 -5.02 -13.66 -4.84
CA ARG A 95 -6.19 -14.53 -4.71
C ARG A 95 -6.14 -15.28 -3.39
N GLY A 96 -7.21 -15.23 -2.61
CA GLY A 96 -7.25 -15.89 -1.29
C GLY A 96 -6.65 -15.07 -0.15
N GLU A 97 -5.99 -13.95 -0.45
CA GLU A 97 -5.35 -13.09 0.53
C GLU A 97 -6.18 -11.85 0.85
N GLY A 98 -5.92 -11.28 2.03
CA GLY A 98 -6.50 -10.00 2.45
C GLY A 98 -5.73 -8.80 1.90
N LEU A 99 -6.19 -7.60 2.28
CA LEU A 99 -5.41 -6.36 2.15
C LEU A 99 -5.07 -5.86 3.54
N ASN A 100 -3.85 -5.37 3.74
CA ASN A 100 -3.43 -4.76 4.99
C ASN A 100 -2.38 -3.68 4.71
N TYR A 101 -2.82 -2.55 4.19
CA TYR A 101 -1.93 -1.45 3.85
C TYR A 101 -1.97 -0.33 4.89
N LEU A 102 -0.80 0.25 5.15
CA LEU A 102 -0.65 1.52 5.84
C LEU A 102 -0.32 2.60 4.81
N ILE A 103 -1.25 3.52 4.62
CA ILE A 103 -1.13 4.64 3.70
C ILE A 103 -0.77 5.88 4.51
N LEU A 104 0.35 6.50 4.17
CA LEU A 104 0.87 7.72 4.77
C LEU A 104 0.98 8.78 3.68
N ILE A 105 0.40 9.95 3.93
CA ILE A 105 0.42 11.07 2.99
C ILE A 105 1.11 12.25 3.65
N PHE A 106 2.07 12.81 2.94
CA PHE A 106 2.89 13.92 3.36
C PHE A 106 2.63 15.14 2.50
N SER A 107 2.60 16.32 3.11
CA SER A 107 2.55 17.62 2.43
C SER A 107 3.73 18.48 2.87
N GLN A 108 4.00 19.53 2.11
CA GLN A 108 4.96 20.55 2.50
C GLN A 108 4.70 21.04 3.94
N ASN A 109 5.76 21.10 4.74
CA ASN A 109 5.78 21.80 6.01
C ASN A 109 6.01 23.29 5.71
N LYS A 110 4.96 24.11 5.86
CA LYS A 110 5.03 25.57 5.71
C LYS A 110 4.85 26.22 7.07
#